data_AF-A0A5A9Z4U6-F1
#
_entry.id   AF-A0A5A9Z4U6-F1
#
_cell.length_a   1.000
_cell.length_b   1.000
_cell.length_c   1.000
_cell.angle_alpha   90.00
_cell.angle_beta   90.00
_cell.angle_gamma   90.00
#
_symmetry.space_group_name_H-M   'P 1'
#
loop_
_entity.id
_entity.type
_entity.pdbx_description
1 polymer ?
#
loop_
_entity_poly.entity_id
_entity_poly.type
_entity_poly.pdbx_seq_one_letter_code
_entity_poly.pdbx_strand_id
1 'polypeptide(L)'
;MTPTSTEIRSSEQGVVRLFAVDLPPDEAAHFNRRNGTWPLRAALGADWLDPDHLLFFDIADLEGVGLTEYLAEGHGIGAEELAPLRQRLDGMKGHALIVTSRAFGGRAQTIKPRAPLRLVATLHEDRPPVIFERLPSDAATRPGAATTGDSATTPARPGRKRRLILALLVLGLVALTLLAVLT
;
A
#
# COMPACT_ATOMS: atom_id res chain seq x y z
N MET A 1 -7.68 -8.84 28.93
CA MET A 1 -7.42 -9.31 27.55
C MET A 1 -5.93 -9.18 27.29
N THR A 2 -5.22 -10.30 27.11
CA THR A 2 -3.76 -10.26 26.84
C THR A 2 -3.54 -9.67 25.45
N PRO A 3 -2.62 -8.71 25.25
CA PRO A 3 -2.36 -8.16 23.92
C PRO A 3 -1.85 -9.28 23.00
N THR A 4 -2.47 -9.42 21.83
CA THR A 4 -2.02 -10.37 20.81
C THR A 4 -0.65 -9.92 20.31
N SER A 5 0.35 -10.77 20.48
CA SER A 5 1.71 -10.53 20.01
C SER A 5 1.87 -11.08 18.60
N THR A 6 2.52 -10.34 17.70
CA THR A 6 2.80 -10.79 16.33
C THR A 6 4.29 -10.68 16.05
N GLU A 7 4.89 -11.78 15.58
CA GLU A 7 6.27 -11.81 15.14
C GLU A 7 6.37 -11.29 13.70
N ILE A 8 7.32 -10.38 13.46
CA ILE A 8 7.72 -9.88 12.14
C ILE A 8 9.05 -10.53 11.80
N ARG A 9 9.10 -11.23 10.67
CA ARG A 9 10.34 -11.84 10.16
C ARG A 9 11.11 -10.84 9.31
N SER A 10 12.44 -10.90 9.33
CA SER A 10 13.28 -10.08 8.45
C SER A 10 13.03 -10.34 6.96
N SER A 11 12.61 -11.57 6.62
CA SER A 11 12.25 -11.99 5.26
C SER A 11 10.76 -11.81 4.94
N GLU A 12 9.97 -11.15 5.79
CA GLU A 12 8.54 -10.96 5.54
C GLU A 12 8.30 -10.07 4.31
N GLN A 13 7.48 -10.55 3.39
CA GLN A 13 7.12 -9.85 2.16
C GLN A 13 5.63 -10.00 1.89
N GLY A 14 5.00 -8.91 1.44
CA GLY A 14 3.64 -8.94 0.91
C GLY A 14 2.56 -9.13 1.97
N VAL A 15 2.88 -8.91 3.24
CA VAL A 15 1.90 -8.95 4.33
C VAL A 15 1.34 -7.55 4.55
N VAL A 16 0.02 -7.42 4.57
CA VAL A 16 -0.70 -6.17 4.83
C VAL A 16 -1.55 -6.35 6.07
N ARG A 17 -1.29 -5.54 7.10
CA ARG A 17 -2.02 -5.58 8.37
C ARG A 17 -2.98 -4.40 8.44
N LEU A 18 -4.27 -4.71 8.55
CA LEU A 18 -5.32 -3.71 8.74
C LEU A 18 -5.70 -3.64 10.21
N PHE A 19 -5.65 -2.43 10.76
CA PHE A 19 -6.11 -2.12 12.10
C PHE A 19 -7.27 -1.15 12.03
N ALA A 20 -8.26 -1.36 12.89
CA ALA A 20 -9.17 -0.30 13.30
C ALA A 20 -8.47 0.54 14.35
N VAL A 21 -8.66 1.85 14.30
CA VAL A 21 -8.16 2.79 15.30
C VAL A 21 -9.34 3.39 16.02
N ASP A 22 -9.58 2.87 17.22
CA ASP A 22 -10.72 3.20 18.06
C ASP A 22 -10.42 4.54 18.80
N LEU A 23 -10.39 5.65 18.07
CA LEU A 23 -10.20 7.02 18.55
C LEU A 23 -11.28 7.98 18.02
N PRO A 24 -11.66 9.00 18.79
CA PRO A 24 -12.45 10.10 18.24
C PRO A 24 -11.60 10.94 17.27
N PRO A 25 -12.23 11.66 16.30
CA PRO A 25 -11.51 12.35 15.23
C PRO A 25 -10.49 13.40 15.67
N ASP A 26 -10.79 14.11 16.76
CA ASP A 26 -9.90 15.11 17.37
C ASP A 26 -8.61 14.48 17.92
N GLU A 27 -8.69 13.30 18.53
CA GLU A 27 -7.51 12.56 19.02
C GLU A 27 -6.73 11.89 17.87
N ALA A 28 -7.43 11.43 16.83
CA ALA A 28 -6.82 10.76 15.68
C ALA A 28 -5.77 11.66 14.97
N ALA A 29 -6.03 12.97 14.85
CA ALA A 29 -5.11 13.93 14.25
C ALA A 29 -3.77 14.06 15.00
N HIS A 30 -3.73 13.69 16.28
CA HIS A 30 -2.51 13.70 17.10
C HIS A 30 -1.82 12.33 17.10
N PHE A 31 -2.58 11.26 16.91
CA PHE A 31 -2.09 9.89 17.04
C PHE A 31 -0.95 9.53 16.09
N ASN A 32 -1.02 9.98 14.83
CA ASN A 32 0.03 9.76 13.84
C ASN A 32 1.04 10.93 13.72
N ARG A 33 0.94 11.94 14.58
CA ARG A 33 1.87 13.06 14.56
C ARG A 33 3.27 12.60 15.00
N ARG A 34 4.30 13.13 14.34
CA ARG A 34 5.72 12.80 14.56
C ARG A 34 6.48 14.05 15.04
N ASN A 35 6.19 14.52 16.26
CA ASN A 35 6.76 15.75 16.84
C ASN A 35 7.50 15.47 18.15
N GLY A 36 8.53 14.62 18.10
CA GLY A 36 9.32 14.20 19.26
C GLY A 36 8.77 12.96 19.99
N THR A 37 7.49 12.66 19.78
CA THR A 37 6.87 11.36 20.11
C THR A 37 6.15 10.81 18.88
N TRP A 38 5.83 9.51 18.88
CA TRP A 38 4.99 8.89 17.87
C TRP A 38 4.02 7.90 18.52
N PRO A 39 2.85 8.37 18.98
CA PRO A 39 1.87 7.55 19.71
C PRO A 39 1.46 6.29 18.94
N LEU A 40 1.28 6.39 17.62
CA LEU A 40 0.97 5.25 16.76
C LEU A 40 2.03 4.15 16.84
N ARG A 41 3.31 4.48 16.71
CA ARG A 41 4.40 3.50 16.84
C ARG A 41 4.40 2.86 18.23
N ALA A 42 4.20 3.66 19.27
CA ALA A 42 4.13 3.19 20.65
C ALA A 42 2.89 2.33 20.94
N ALA A 43 1.79 2.53 20.22
CA ALA A 43 0.59 1.70 20.31
C ALA A 43 0.72 0.40 19.50
N LEU A 44 1.47 0.41 18.39
CA LEU A 44 1.82 -0.81 17.67
C LEU A 44 2.81 -1.67 18.46
N GLY A 45 3.58 -1.05 19.35
CA GLY A 45 4.64 -1.72 20.11
C GLY A 45 5.82 -2.09 19.21
N ALA A 46 6.16 -1.23 18.25
CA ALA A 46 7.21 -1.49 17.27
C ALA A 46 8.51 -0.76 17.63
N ASP A 47 9.62 -1.50 17.56
CA ASP A 47 10.97 -0.99 17.79
C ASP A 47 11.50 -0.19 16.60
N TRP A 48 11.00 -0.48 15.40
CA TRP A 48 11.31 0.29 14.20
C TRP A 48 10.11 0.32 13.26
N LEU A 49 9.83 1.49 12.70
CA LEU A 49 8.81 1.69 11.66
C LEU A 49 9.27 2.72 10.63
N ASP A 50 9.04 2.41 9.36
CA ASP A 50 9.14 3.35 8.25
C ASP A 50 7.77 3.98 7.97
N PRO A 51 7.57 5.27 8.28
CA PRO A 51 6.29 5.96 8.11
C PRO A 51 5.76 5.97 6.68
N ASP A 52 6.61 5.85 5.66
CA ASP A 52 6.18 5.92 4.25
C ASP A 52 5.49 4.63 3.79
N HIS A 53 5.48 3.62 4.65
CA HIS A 53 4.87 2.32 4.42
C HIS A 53 3.70 2.04 5.39
N LEU A 54 3.20 3.09 6.05
CA LEU A 54 1.94 3.10 6.80
C LEU A 54 0.94 4.05 6.13
N LEU A 55 -0.34 3.69 6.19
CA LEU A 55 -1.44 4.56 5.79
C LEU A 55 -2.39 4.69 6.97
N PHE A 56 -2.54 5.91 7.47
CA PHE A 56 -3.48 6.25 8.53
C PHE A 56 -4.47 7.28 7.99
N PHE A 57 -5.75 6.94 7.93
CA PHE A 57 -6.79 7.75 7.27
C PHE A 57 -8.16 7.52 7.90
N ASP A 58 -9.10 8.45 7.69
CA ASP A 58 -10.51 8.22 8.00
C ASP A 58 -11.13 7.37 6.90
N ILE A 59 -11.83 6.29 7.27
CA ILE A 59 -12.50 5.42 6.29
C ILE A 59 -13.54 6.20 5.47
N ALA A 60 -14.09 7.29 6.01
CA ALA A 60 -14.97 8.19 5.26
C ALA A 60 -14.29 8.81 4.03
N ASP A 61 -12.96 9.00 4.05
CA ASP A 61 -12.20 9.52 2.92
C ASP A 61 -12.19 8.57 1.70
N LEU A 62 -12.61 7.30 1.90
CA LEU A 62 -12.76 6.30 0.84
C LEU A 62 -14.18 6.26 0.25
N GLU A 63 -15.02 7.28 0.47
CA GLU A 63 -16.34 7.36 -0.12
C GLU A 63 -16.29 7.18 -1.66
N GLY A 64 -17.22 6.38 -2.21
CA GLY A 64 -17.27 6.04 -3.62
C GLY A 64 -16.37 4.87 -4.06
N VAL A 65 -15.36 4.50 -3.27
CA VAL A 65 -14.51 3.31 -3.50
C VAL A 65 -14.78 2.23 -2.46
N GLY A 66 -14.76 2.59 -1.18
CA GLY A 66 -14.92 1.67 -0.06
C GLY A 66 -13.61 0.95 0.31
N LEU A 67 -13.52 0.52 1.58
CA LEU A 67 -12.30 -0.10 2.12
C LEU A 67 -11.96 -1.43 1.46
N THR A 68 -12.96 -2.25 1.13
CA THR A 68 -12.77 -3.54 0.46
C THR A 68 -12.10 -3.35 -0.91
N GLU A 69 -12.63 -2.45 -1.73
CA GLU A 69 -12.07 -2.16 -3.07
C GLU A 69 -10.70 -1.49 -2.97
N TYR A 70 -10.51 -0.60 -2.00
CA TYR A 70 -9.22 0.03 -1.74
C TYR A 70 -8.12 -0.99 -1.41
N LEU A 71 -8.44 -2.04 -0.64
CA LEU A 71 -7.48 -3.12 -0.36
C LEU A 71 -7.22 -3.98 -1.60
N ALA A 72 -8.24 -4.28 -2.41
CA ALA A 72 -8.08 -5.04 -3.64
C ALA A 72 -7.16 -4.31 -4.64
N GLU A 73 -7.50 -3.07 -4.98
CA GLU A 73 -6.81 -2.32 -6.03
C GLU A 73 -5.54 -1.61 -5.53
N GLY A 74 -5.58 -1.05 -4.32
CA GLY A 74 -4.49 -0.26 -3.74
C GLY A 74 -3.39 -1.12 -3.12
N HIS A 75 -3.75 -2.29 -2.60
CA HIS A 75 -2.81 -3.22 -1.96
C HIS A 75 -2.69 -4.56 -2.68
N GLY A 76 -3.41 -4.78 -3.79
CA GLY A 76 -3.30 -6.01 -4.58
C GLY A 76 -3.76 -7.24 -3.80
N ILE A 77 -4.71 -7.11 -2.87
CA ILE A 77 -5.22 -8.25 -2.11
C ILE A 77 -6.22 -9.03 -2.97
N GLY A 78 -6.04 -10.35 -3.07
CA GLY A 78 -6.88 -11.21 -3.89
C GLY A 78 -8.34 -11.25 -3.43
N ALA A 79 -9.26 -11.37 -4.38
CA ALA A 79 -10.71 -11.41 -4.09
C ALA A 79 -11.12 -12.57 -3.17
N GLU A 80 -10.41 -13.70 -3.22
CA GLU A 80 -10.67 -14.86 -2.36
C GLU A 80 -10.40 -14.57 -0.87
N GLU A 81 -9.36 -13.78 -0.56
CA GLU A 81 -9.03 -13.40 0.82
C GLU A 81 -9.98 -12.31 1.35
N LEU A 82 -10.47 -11.43 0.46
CA LEU A 82 -11.39 -10.34 0.82
C LEU A 82 -12.86 -10.78 0.92
N ALA A 83 -13.30 -11.76 0.13
CA ALA A 83 -14.69 -12.22 0.10
C ALA A 83 -15.29 -12.54 1.51
N PRO A 84 -14.62 -13.32 2.39
CA PRO A 84 -15.16 -13.61 3.72
C PRO A 84 -15.15 -12.39 4.66
N LEU A 85 -14.40 -11.35 4.34
CA LEU A 85 -14.25 -10.14 5.15
C LEU A 85 -15.13 -8.99 4.69
N ARG A 86 -15.67 -9.03 3.47
CA ARG A 86 -16.39 -7.92 2.81
C ARG A 86 -17.41 -7.24 3.72
N GLN A 87 -18.36 -7.99 4.28
CA GLN A 87 -19.39 -7.41 5.16
C GLN A 87 -18.79 -6.69 6.38
N ARG A 88 -17.71 -7.23 6.95
CA ARG A 88 -17.02 -6.63 8.10
C ARG A 88 -16.30 -5.35 7.68
N LEU A 89 -15.59 -5.37 6.55
CA LEU A 89 -14.84 -4.23 6.02
C LEU A 89 -15.77 -3.08 5.61
N ASP A 90 -16.88 -3.39 4.93
CA ASP A 90 -17.87 -2.40 4.49
C ASP A 90 -18.60 -1.74 5.68
N GLY A 91 -18.72 -2.48 6.79
CA GLY A 91 -19.27 -1.99 8.06
C GLY A 91 -18.29 -1.18 8.90
N MET A 92 -16.99 -1.15 8.58
CA MET A 92 -16.02 -0.38 9.36
C MET A 92 -16.26 1.14 9.21
N LYS A 93 -16.03 1.87 10.30
CA LYS A 93 -16.15 3.33 10.42
C LYS A 93 -15.00 3.87 11.27
N GLY A 94 -14.81 5.18 11.23
CA GLY A 94 -13.71 5.86 11.94
C GLY A 94 -12.39 5.67 11.21
N HIS A 95 -11.29 5.64 11.97
CA HIS A 95 -9.95 5.63 11.39
C HIS A 95 -9.43 4.20 11.16
N ALA A 96 -8.73 4.03 10.04
CA ALA A 96 -7.99 2.81 9.73
C ALA A 96 -6.49 3.07 9.73
N LEU A 97 -5.74 2.03 10.09
CA LEU A 97 -4.29 1.98 9.90
C LEU A 97 -3.95 0.75 9.08
N ILE A 98 -3.29 0.95 7.95
CA ILE A 98 -2.68 -0.12 7.15
C ILE A 98 -1.17 -0.10 7.38
N VAL A 99 -0.61 -1.26 7.71
CA VAL A 99 0.83 -1.46 7.91
C VAL A 99 1.30 -2.57 6.97
N THR A 100 2.14 -2.22 5.99
CA THR A 100 2.73 -3.22 5.08
C THR A 100 3.98 -3.84 5.69
N SER A 101 4.39 -5.02 5.24
CA SER A 101 5.65 -5.65 5.70
C SER A 101 6.88 -4.75 5.48
N ARG A 102 6.82 -3.86 4.48
CA ARG A 102 7.87 -2.87 4.18
C ARG A 102 8.03 -1.84 5.29
N ALA A 103 6.98 -1.57 6.08
CA ALA A 103 7.04 -0.67 7.23
C ALA A 103 8.02 -1.16 8.31
N PHE A 104 8.47 -2.41 8.26
CA PHE A 104 9.48 -2.96 9.17
C PHE A 104 10.89 -3.02 8.57
N GLY A 105 11.05 -2.69 7.28
CA GLY A 105 12.35 -2.46 6.66
C GLY A 105 13.27 -3.69 6.71
N GLY A 106 12.70 -4.88 6.70
CA GLY A 106 13.44 -6.15 6.83
C GLY A 106 14.01 -6.41 8.23
N ARG A 107 13.61 -5.65 9.26
CA ARG A 107 14.03 -5.90 10.65
C ARG A 107 13.07 -6.87 11.33
N ALA A 108 13.61 -7.99 11.80
CA ALA A 108 12.85 -8.90 12.65
C ALA A 108 12.54 -8.21 13.99
N GLN A 109 11.28 -8.24 14.41
CA GLN A 109 10.83 -7.66 15.67
C GLN A 109 9.49 -8.28 16.08
N THR A 110 9.08 -8.11 17.33
CA THR A 110 7.75 -8.53 17.78
C THR A 110 6.92 -7.30 18.07
N ILE A 111 5.81 -7.14 17.35
CA ILE A 111 4.84 -6.07 17.63
C ILE A 111 3.81 -6.58 18.65
N LYS A 112 3.37 -5.67 19.52
CA LYS A 112 2.31 -5.93 20.52
C LYS A 112 1.28 -4.82 20.43
N PRO A 113 0.39 -4.86 19.42
CA PRO A 113 -0.64 -3.86 19.25
C PRO A 113 -1.51 -3.77 20.51
N ARG A 114 -1.73 -2.54 20.96
CA ARG A 114 -2.59 -2.20 22.10
C ARG A 114 -3.53 -1.07 21.72
N ALA A 115 -4.54 -0.86 22.56
CA ALA A 115 -5.46 0.28 22.41
C ALA A 115 -4.68 1.58 22.13
N PRO A 116 -5.13 2.39 21.15
CA PRO A 116 -6.40 2.28 20.43
C PRO A 116 -6.39 1.38 19.19
N LEU A 117 -5.28 0.66 18.91
CA LEU A 117 -5.19 -0.23 17.75
C LEU A 117 -5.86 -1.58 18.03
N ARG A 118 -6.69 -2.00 17.10
CA ARG A 118 -7.29 -3.34 17.09
C ARG A 118 -7.05 -3.98 15.73
N LEU A 119 -6.31 -5.10 15.71
CA LEU A 119 -6.06 -5.84 14.49
C LEU A 119 -7.38 -6.37 13.93
N VAL A 120 -7.68 -6.02 12.68
CA VAL A 120 -8.89 -6.46 11.96
C VAL A 120 -8.57 -7.69 11.12
N ALA A 121 -7.49 -7.59 10.32
CA ALA A 121 -7.06 -8.64 9.41
C ALA A 121 -5.54 -8.57 9.17
N THR A 122 -4.95 -9.73 8.90
CA THR A 122 -3.63 -9.87 8.28
C THR A 122 -3.86 -10.49 6.92
N LEU A 123 -3.54 -9.75 5.87
CA LEU A 123 -3.83 -10.06 4.47
C LEU A 123 -2.54 -10.22 3.68
N HIS A 124 -2.62 -10.82 2.50
CA HIS A 124 -1.47 -11.06 1.64
C HIS A 124 -1.69 -10.45 0.25
N GLU A 125 -0.67 -9.75 -0.24
CA GLU A 125 -0.63 -9.33 -1.63
C GLU A 125 -0.67 -10.57 -2.53
N ASP A 126 -1.57 -10.57 -3.52
CA ASP A 126 -1.66 -11.59 -4.55
C ASP A 126 -0.49 -11.42 -5.54
N ARG A 127 0.69 -11.85 -5.10
CA ARG A 127 1.91 -11.83 -5.89
C ARG A 127 2.09 -13.17 -6.58
N PRO A 128 2.03 -13.22 -7.93
CA PRO A 128 2.38 -14.43 -8.64
C PRO A 128 3.85 -14.80 -8.33
N PRO A 129 4.16 -16.09 -8.18
CA PRO A 129 5.52 -16.54 -7.92
C PRO A 129 6.46 -16.06 -9.04
N VAL A 130 7.62 -15.53 -8.66
CA VAL A 130 8.64 -15.12 -9.63
C VAL A 130 9.29 -16.38 -10.21
N ILE A 131 8.97 -16.69 -11.46
CA ILE A 131 9.60 -17.77 -12.20
C ILE A 131 10.78 -17.19 -12.96
N PHE A 132 12.00 -17.62 -12.60
CA PHE A 132 13.21 -17.29 -13.34
C PHE A 132 13.41 -18.32 -14.46
N GLU A 133 12.79 -18.08 -15.63
CA GLU A 133 13.18 -18.80 -16.83
C GLU A 133 14.54 -18.32 -17.31
N ARG A 134 15.43 -19.27 -17.61
CA ARG A 134 16.74 -18.96 -18.18
C ARG A 134 16.51 -18.39 -19.58
N LEU A 135 16.94 -17.16 -19.81
CA LEU A 135 16.88 -16.55 -21.14
C LEU A 135 17.61 -17.48 -22.14
N PRO A 136 17.01 -17.83 -23.29
CA PRO A 136 17.68 -18.68 -24.27
C PRO A 136 19.03 -18.06 -24.69
N SER A 137 20.12 -18.82 -24.51
CA SER A 137 21.49 -18.36 -24.72
C SER A 137 21.89 -18.21 -26.20
N ASP A 138 21.02 -18.59 -27.13
CA ASP A 138 21.33 -18.66 -28.56
C ASP A 138 21.49 -17.29 -29.24
N ALA A 139 21.14 -16.19 -28.57
CA ALA A 139 21.35 -14.84 -29.10
C ALA A 139 22.82 -14.37 -29.04
N ALA A 140 23.72 -15.07 -28.35
CA ALA A 140 25.10 -14.63 -28.12
C ALA A 140 26.17 -15.32 -29.00
N THR A 141 25.79 -16.23 -29.89
CA THR A 141 26.74 -16.99 -30.72
C THR A 141 26.66 -16.59 -32.19
N ARG A 142 27.10 -15.37 -32.52
CA ARG A 142 27.56 -15.09 -33.89
C ARG A 142 28.79 -14.19 -33.87
N PRO A 143 29.99 -14.74 -34.08
CA PRO A 143 31.19 -13.95 -34.34
C PRO A 143 31.10 -13.35 -35.76
N GLY A 144 31.06 -12.03 -35.87
CA GLY A 144 31.28 -11.30 -37.12
C GLY A 144 30.03 -11.04 -37.98
N ALA A 145 29.48 -9.83 -37.82
CA ALA A 145 28.95 -9.03 -38.92
C ALA A 145 28.64 -7.62 -38.37
N ALA A 146 29.61 -6.71 -38.51
CA ALA A 146 29.30 -5.29 -38.46
C ALA A 146 28.66 -4.91 -39.80
N THR A 147 27.35 -4.68 -39.81
CA THR A 147 26.66 -3.82 -40.79
C THR A 147 25.33 -3.33 -40.22
N THR A 148 25.30 -2.02 -40.00
CA THR A 148 24.22 -1.04 -40.04
C THR A 148 22.76 -1.52 -40.08
N GLY A 149 21.98 -1.03 -39.10
CA GLY A 149 20.61 -0.56 -39.29
C GLY A 149 19.51 -1.61 -39.37
N ASP A 150 18.77 -1.79 -38.28
CA ASP A 150 17.38 -1.35 -38.29
C ASP A 150 16.85 -1.18 -36.85
N SER A 151 16.25 -0.02 -36.60
CA SER A 151 15.56 0.27 -35.35
C SER A 151 14.26 -0.54 -35.29
N ALA A 152 14.33 -1.76 -34.77
CA ALA A 152 13.14 -2.54 -34.45
C ALA A 152 12.48 -2.02 -33.17
N THR A 153 11.60 -1.04 -33.38
CA THR A 153 10.52 -0.56 -32.52
C THR A 153 10.14 -1.53 -31.39
N THR A 154 10.46 -1.13 -30.15
CA THR A 154 9.79 -1.67 -28.96
C THR A 154 8.28 -1.45 -29.10
N PRO A 155 7.41 -2.45 -28.87
CA PRO A 155 5.99 -2.17 -28.77
C PRO A 155 5.78 -1.19 -27.62
N ALA A 156 5.46 0.06 -27.97
CA ALA A 156 5.12 1.08 -27.00
C ALA A 156 3.88 0.60 -26.24
N ARG A 157 4.07 0.12 -24.99
CA ARG A 157 2.97 -0.15 -24.07
C ARG A 157 2.10 1.12 -24.01
N PRO A 158 0.82 1.08 -24.44
CA PRO A 158 -0.01 2.28 -24.55
C PRO A 158 -0.46 2.86 -23.19
N GLY A 159 0.04 2.32 -22.06
CA GLY A 159 -0.38 2.75 -20.73
C GLY A 159 0.26 4.02 -20.20
N ARG A 160 1.50 4.37 -20.59
CA ARG A 160 2.23 5.47 -19.92
C ARG A 160 1.79 6.86 -20.40
N LYS A 161 1.55 7.02 -21.71
CA LYS A 161 1.04 8.29 -22.29
C LYS A 161 -0.41 8.56 -21.88
N ARG A 162 -1.27 7.53 -21.85
CA ARG A 162 -2.66 7.66 -21.39
C ARG A 162 -2.75 8.02 -19.90
N ARG A 163 -1.90 7.42 -19.06
CA ARG A 163 -1.81 7.77 -17.62
C ARG A 163 -1.31 9.21 -17.40
N LEU A 164 -0.34 9.66 -18.18
CA LEU A 164 0.15 11.05 -18.12
C LEU A 164 -0.93 12.06 -18.56
N ILE A 165 -1.65 11.77 -19.64
CA ILE A 165 -2.75 12.62 -20.12
C ILE A 165 -3.87 12.70 -19.07
N LEU A 166 -4.25 11.57 -18.46
CA LEU A 166 -5.25 11.57 -17.39
C LEU A 166 -4.80 12.40 -16.19
N ALA A 167 -3.55 12.24 -15.75
CA ALA A 167 -3.00 12.98 -14.61
C ALA A 167 -2.97 14.50 -14.88
N LEU A 168 -2.60 14.94 -16.09
CA LEU A 168 -2.61 16.34 -16.47
C LEU A 168 -4.04 16.92 -16.54
N LEU A 169 -5.01 16.11 -16.98
CA LEU A 169 -6.41 16.55 -17.09
C LEU A 169 -7.05 16.74 -15.70
N VAL A 170 -6.78 15.81 -14.77
CA VAL A 170 -7.21 15.93 -13.37
C VAL A 170 -6.56 17.15 -12.71
N LEU A 171 -5.25 17.35 -12.91
CA LEU A 171 -4.53 18.51 -12.36
C LEU A 171 -5.08 19.84 -12.89
N GLY A 172 -5.39 19.91 -14.19
CA GLY A 172 -6.02 21.09 -14.80
C GLY A 172 -7.41 21.39 -14.23
N LEU A 173 -8.22 20.35 -13.99
CA LEU A 173 -9.56 20.51 -13.39
C LEU A 173 -9.49 21.00 -11.93
N VAL A 174 -8.53 20.49 -11.16
CA VAL A 174 -8.27 20.95 -9.79
C VAL A 174 -7.80 22.40 -9.77
N ALA A 175 -6.91 22.80 -10.68
CA ALA A 175 -6.47 24.19 -10.78
C ALA A 175 -7.60 25.15 -11.18
N LEU A 176 -8.48 24.74 -12.10
CA LEU A 176 -9.62 25.55 -12.54
C LEU A 176 -10.66 25.71 -11.42
N THR A 177 -10.95 24.65 -10.68
CA THR A 177 -11.87 24.70 -9.53
C THR A 177 -11.30 25.55 -8.40
N LEU A 178 -10.01 25.45 -8.09
CA LEU A 178 -9.35 26.34 -7.13
C LEU A 178 -9.39 27.81 -7.56
N LEU A 179 -9.17 28.10 -8.85
CA LEU A 179 -9.23 29.47 -9.35
C LEU A 179 -10.66 30.04 -9.27
N ALA A 180 -11.67 29.26 -9.64
CA ALA A 180 -13.07 29.67 -9.56
C ALA A 180 -13.57 29.85 -8.11
N VAL A 181 -12.97 29.17 -7.13
CA VAL A 181 -13.27 29.36 -5.71
C VAL A 181 -12.54 30.59 -5.12
N LEU A 182 -11.44 31.04 -5.74
CA LEU A 182 -10.66 32.20 -5.30
C LEU A 182 -11.04 33.54 -5.96
N THR A 183 -11.91 33.54 -6.98
CA THR A 183 -12.42 34.74 -7.68
C THR A 183 -13.87 35.02 -7.32
#